data_AF-A0A3B7PRS3-F1
#
_entry.id   AF-A0A3B7PRS3-F1
#
_cell.length_a   1.000
_cell.length_b   1.000
_cell.length_c   1.000
_cell.angle_alpha   90.00
_cell.angle_beta   90.00
_cell.angle_gamma   90.00
#
_symmetry.space_group_name_H-M   'P 1'
#
loop_
_entity.id
_entity.type
_entity.pdbx_description
1 polymer ?
#
loop_
_entity_poly.entity_id
_entity_poly.type
_entity_poly.pdbx_seq_one_letter_code
_entity_poly.pdbx_strand_id
1 'polypeptide(L)'
;MKKLTSLMLGAVLISGCAAMPESENIGTRGLLLCEANELCPAVTVSWNEQKKDLLEMQISLNSVKHDFEIKHVSFSNGQKSFGFAPAGATEHEVLFGMHRSRNSVIAPVRLMADLDGKKPGQKITMSLETDKGTITRYVLNDGKESLLYQQFKAVYK
;
A
#
# COMPACT_ATOMS: atom_id res chain seq x y z
N MET A 1 -15.61 -23.51 -68.90
CA MET A 1 -16.29 -22.48 -68.09
C MET A 1 -16.81 -23.12 -66.81
N LYS A 2 -16.52 -22.51 -65.64
CA LYS A 2 -17.13 -22.73 -64.30
C LYS A 2 -16.93 -24.13 -63.67
N LYS A 3 -16.55 -24.32 -62.40
CA LYS A 3 -16.26 -23.47 -61.23
C LYS A 3 -15.50 -24.34 -60.21
N LEU A 4 -14.59 -23.71 -59.47
CA LEU A 4 -13.91 -24.21 -58.25
C LEU A 4 -14.90 -24.59 -57.12
N THR A 5 -14.32 -25.17 -56.06
CA THR A 5 -14.69 -25.11 -54.61
C THR A 5 -15.33 -26.40 -54.05
N SER A 6 -15.03 -26.90 -52.85
CA SER A 6 -14.06 -26.54 -51.81
C SER A 6 -13.87 -27.75 -50.90
N LEU A 7 -12.62 -28.04 -50.54
CA LEU A 7 -12.25 -28.75 -49.33
C LEU A 7 -12.55 -27.79 -48.15
N MET A 8 -13.28 -28.22 -47.13
CA MET A 8 -13.36 -27.50 -45.85
C MET A 8 -13.15 -28.52 -44.74
N LEU A 9 -11.90 -28.59 -44.31
CA LEU A 9 -11.46 -29.29 -43.12
C LEU A 9 -11.87 -28.43 -41.92
N GLY A 10 -12.75 -28.96 -41.06
CA GLY A 10 -13.20 -28.27 -39.85
C GLY A 10 -12.03 -28.10 -38.87
N ALA A 11 -11.52 -26.88 -38.75
CA ALA A 11 -10.66 -26.49 -37.64
C ALA A 11 -11.56 -26.15 -36.44
N VAL A 12 -11.59 -27.05 -35.46
CA VAL A 12 -12.13 -26.77 -34.13
C VAL A 12 -11.15 -25.80 -33.46
N LEU A 13 -11.52 -24.51 -33.42
CA LEU A 13 -10.81 -23.52 -32.62
C LEU A 13 -11.10 -23.84 -31.14
N ILE A 14 -10.12 -24.43 -30.47
CA ILE A 14 -10.07 -24.49 -29.02
C ILE A 14 -9.92 -23.04 -28.54
N SER A 15 -11.02 -22.42 -28.11
CA SER A 15 -10.97 -21.17 -27.37
C SER A 15 -10.36 -21.46 -26.00
N GLY A 16 -9.03 -21.42 -25.92
CA GLY A 16 -8.35 -21.28 -24.65
C GLY A 16 -8.75 -19.93 -24.08
N CYS A 17 -9.49 -19.93 -22.97
CA CYS A 17 -9.52 -18.77 -22.09
C CYS A 17 -8.06 -18.49 -21.72
N ALA A 18 -7.48 -17.44 -22.31
CA ALA A 18 -6.31 -16.83 -21.75
C ALA A 18 -6.72 -16.36 -20.36
N ALA A 19 -6.43 -17.16 -19.33
CA ALA A 19 -6.35 -16.65 -17.98
C ALA A 19 -5.35 -15.49 -18.07
N MET A 20 -5.87 -14.26 -17.99
CA MET A 20 -5.03 -13.09 -17.89
C MET A 20 -4.06 -13.37 -16.74
N PRO A 21 -2.74 -13.21 -16.93
CA PRO A 21 -1.83 -13.30 -15.81
C PRO A 21 -2.29 -12.22 -14.83
N GLU A 22 -2.82 -12.67 -13.69
CA GLU A 22 -3.10 -11.83 -12.55
C GLU A 22 -1.77 -11.17 -12.22
N SER A 23 -1.61 -9.90 -12.60
CA SER A 23 -0.44 -9.14 -12.20
C SER A 23 -0.38 -9.27 -10.69
N GLU A 24 0.74 -9.77 -10.14
CA GLU A 24 1.03 -9.80 -8.70
C GLU A 24 1.19 -8.37 -8.14
N ASN A 25 0.28 -7.47 -8.47
CA ASN A 25 0.12 -6.19 -7.82
C ASN A 25 -0.57 -6.49 -6.49
N ILE A 26 0.23 -6.91 -5.51
CA ILE A 26 -0.16 -6.89 -4.11
C ILE A 26 -0.41 -5.42 -3.79
N GLY A 27 -1.63 -4.96 -4.04
CA GLY A 27 -2.17 -3.66 -3.67
C GLY A 27 -3.35 -3.88 -2.74
N THR A 28 -3.17 -4.71 -1.70
CA THR A 28 -4.19 -4.84 -0.67
C THR A 28 -4.11 -3.59 0.21
N ARG A 29 -5.25 -3.01 0.59
CA ARG A 29 -5.27 -1.88 1.54
C ARG A 29 -4.93 -2.40 2.94
N GLY A 30 -3.75 -2.06 3.44
CA GLY A 30 -3.30 -2.38 4.80
C GLY A 30 -3.72 -1.30 5.79
N LEU A 31 -4.46 -1.69 6.83
CA LEU A 31 -4.70 -0.83 7.98
C LEU A 31 -3.58 -1.00 9.01
N LEU A 32 -3.23 0.10 9.68
CA LEU A 32 -2.43 0.11 10.90
C LEU A 32 -3.23 -0.50 12.07
N LEU A 33 -2.56 -0.77 13.19
CA LEU A 33 -3.25 -1.09 14.43
C LEU A 33 -3.89 0.19 14.99
N CYS A 34 -5.20 0.26 14.87
CA CYS A 34 -6.02 1.39 15.33
C CYS A 34 -7.15 0.88 16.19
N GLU A 35 -7.53 1.68 17.19
CA GLU A 35 -8.71 1.44 18.01
C GLU A 35 -9.96 2.06 17.36
N ALA A 36 -11.14 1.68 17.85
CA ALA A 36 -12.39 2.26 17.37
C ALA A 36 -12.41 3.78 17.58
N ASN A 37 -12.96 4.52 16.60
CA ASN A 37 -13.06 5.98 16.58
C ASN A 37 -11.72 6.74 16.47
N GLU A 38 -10.61 6.05 16.27
CA GLU A 38 -9.36 6.70 15.91
C GLU A 38 -9.33 7.05 14.43
N LEU A 39 -8.75 8.21 14.09
CA LEU A 39 -8.33 8.48 12.72
C LEU A 39 -7.23 7.48 12.36
N CYS A 40 -7.56 6.54 11.47
CA CYS A 40 -6.68 5.44 11.09
C CYS A 40 -6.20 5.62 9.66
N PRO A 41 -4.89 5.82 9.43
CA PRO A 41 -4.35 5.83 8.08
C PRO A 41 -4.53 4.46 7.43
N ALA A 42 -5.02 4.48 6.20
CA ALA A 42 -4.98 3.32 5.33
C ALA A 42 -3.80 3.44 4.37
N VAL A 43 -3.02 2.38 4.26
CA VAL A 43 -1.81 2.35 3.44
C VAL A 43 -1.92 1.21 2.45
N THR A 44 -1.72 1.51 1.17
CA THR A 44 -1.56 0.49 0.13
C THR A 44 -0.10 0.46 -0.26
N VAL A 45 0.52 -0.70 -0.12
CA VAL A 45 1.90 -0.93 -0.56
C VAL A 45 1.84 -1.51 -1.95
N SER A 46 2.65 -1.01 -2.88
CA SER A 46 2.83 -1.59 -4.21
C SER A 46 4.31 -1.60 -4.60
N TRP A 47 4.70 -2.50 -5.50
CA TRP A 47 6.04 -2.48 -6.07
C TRP A 47 6.26 -1.19 -6.85
N ASN A 48 7.42 -0.57 -6.69
CA ASN A 48 7.87 0.40 -7.67
C ASN A 48 8.29 -0.37 -8.93
N GLU A 49 7.49 -0.27 -10.00
CA GLU A 49 7.69 -1.03 -11.25
C GLU A 49 9.07 -0.79 -11.89
N GLN A 50 9.71 0.35 -11.59
CA GLN A 50 11.03 0.71 -12.11
C GLN A 50 12.18 0.25 -11.22
N LYS A 51 11.93 0.04 -9.92
CA LYS A 51 12.97 -0.25 -8.90
C LYS A 51 12.44 -1.24 -7.85
N LYS A 52 12.75 -2.52 -8.04
CA LYS A 52 12.30 -3.62 -7.17
C LYS A 52 12.86 -3.59 -5.74
N ASP A 53 13.74 -2.66 -5.40
CA ASP A 53 14.21 -2.43 -4.03
C ASP A 53 13.40 -1.36 -3.28
N LEU A 54 12.45 -0.73 -3.98
CA LEU A 54 11.60 0.33 -3.46
C LEU A 54 10.12 -0.07 -3.55
N LEU A 55 9.38 0.38 -2.56
CA LEU A 55 7.93 0.26 -2.46
C LEU A 55 7.32 1.64 -2.57
N GLU A 56 6.27 1.76 -3.36
CA GLU A 56 5.37 2.90 -3.27
C GLU A 56 4.33 2.62 -2.19
N MET A 57 4.17 3.56 -1.26
CA MET A 57 3.15 3.49 -0.22
C MET A 57 2.15 4.61 -0.45
N GLN A 58 0.95 4.27 -0.93
CA GLN A 58 -0.16 5.20 -1.04
C GLN A 58 -0.91 5.27 0.28
N ILE A 59 -0.99 6.47 0.83
CA ILE A 59 -1.56 6.74 2.15
C ILE A 59 -2.89 7.48 1.96
N SER A 60 -3.90 7.06 2.71
CA SER A 60 -5.22 7.71 2.73
C SER A 60 -5.67 7.94 4.16
N LEU A 61 -5.93 9.20 4.49
CA LEU A 61 -6.64 9.63 5.70
C LEU A 61 -8.10 9.91 5.33
N ASN A 62 -9.03 9.23 5.99
CA ASN A 62 -10.47 9.43 5.80
C ASN A 62 -11.04 10.08 7.05
N SER A 63 -11.77 11.19 6.89
CA SER A 63 -12.29 12.01 7.98
C SER A 63 -13.67 12.52 7.64
N VAL A 64 -14.53 12.60 8.66
CA VAL A 64 -15.90 13.12 8.50
C VAL A 64 -15.97 14.65 8.43
N LYS A 65 -14.87 15.36 8.71
CA LYS A 65 -14.91 16.82 8.91
C LYS A 65 -13.76 17.60 8.28
N HIS A 66 -12.61 16.96 8.07
CA HIS A 66 -11.37 17.68 7.84
C HIS A 66 -10.55 17.05 6.74
N ASP A 67 -10.07 17.92 5.86
CA ASP A 67 -8.91 17.69 5.02
C ASP A 67 -7.61 17.85 5.82
N PHE A 68 -6.61 17.05 5.49
CA PHE A 68 -5.28 17.06 6.11
C PHE A 68 -4.22 17.27 5.05
N GLU A 69 -3.27 18.15 5.29
CA GLU A 69 -2.05 18.23 4.50
C GLU A 69 -1.03 17.24 5.08
N ILE A 70 -0.66 16.21 4.32
CA ILE A 70 0.32 15.21 4.74
C ILE A 70 1.71 15.75 4.40
N LYS A 71 2.50 16.07 5.43
CA LYS A 71 3.80 16.75 5.28
C LYS A 71 4.99 15.80 5.39
N HIS A 72 4.86 14.77 6.22
CA HIS A 72 5.93 13.81 6.45
C HIS A 72 5.38 12.48 6.94
N VAL A 73 6.06 11.39 6.60
CA VAL A 73 5.73 10.04 7.06
C VAL A 73 6.98 9.45 7.68
N SER A 74 6.89 8.94 8.91
CA SER A 74 8.02 8.29 9.56
C SER A 74 7.64 6.94 10.17
N PHE A 75 8.64 6.06 10.27
CA PHE A 75 8.52 4.78 10.93
C PHE A 75 9.60 4.67 12.00
N SER A 76 9.22 4.24 13.20
CA SER A 76 10.15 4.19 14.34
C SER A 76 9.93 2.94 15.16
N ASN A 77 11.02 2.43 15.72
CA ASN A 77 10.99 1.33 16.68
C ASN A 77 11.37 1.78 18.12
N GLY A 78 11.43 3.11 18.32
CA GLY A 78 11.89 3.76 19.55
C GLY A 78 13.41 4.02 19.61
N GLN A 79 14.20 3.28 18.82
CA GLN A 79 15.66 3.44 18.76
C GLN A 79 16.13 3.98 17.41
N LYS A 80 15.55 3.48 16.33
CA LYS A 80 15.77 3.90 14.94
C LYS A 80 14.51 4.55 14.41
N SER A 81 14.69 5.55 13.55
CA SER A 81 13.60 6.22 12.84
C SER A 81 13.99 6.44 11.38
N PHE A 82 13.05 6.19 10.48
CA PHE A 82 13.18 6.47 9.05
C PHE A 82 12.06 7.42 8.63
N GLY A 83 12.42 8.53 8.00
CA GLY A 83 11.51 9.55 7.53
C GLY A 83 11.43 9.60 6.00
N PHE A 84 10.24 9.87 5.48
CA PHE A 84 9.95 9.91 4.06
C PHE A 84 9.19 11.18 3.71
N ALA A 85 9.70 11.89 2.70
CA ALA A 85 9.00 13.02 2.12
C ALA A 85 7.85 12.53 1.22
N PRO A 86 6.67 13.18 1.27
CA PRO A 86 5.61 12.93 0.32
C PRO A 86 6.05 13.19 -1.11
N ALA A 87 5.49 12.43 -2.06
CA ALA A 87 5.83 12.53 -3.48
C ALA A 87 5.39 13.86 -4.10
N GLY A 88 4.37 14.51 -3.53
CA GLY A 88 3.86 15.80 -3.98
C GLY A 88 2.96 16.48 -2.96
N ALA A 89 2.18 17.45 -3.44
CA ALA A 89 1.12 18.06 -2.64
C ALA A 89 0.03 17.04 -2.28
N THR A 90 -0.66 17.24 -1.15
CA THR A 90 -1.73 16.34 -0.74
C THR A 90 -2.93 16.46 -1.66
N GLU A 91 -3.45 15.32 -2.12
CA GLU A 91 -4.69 15.27 -2.88
C GLU A 91 -5.89 15.26 -1.93
N HIS A 92 -6.92 16.01 -2.30
CA HIS A 92 -8.16 16.13 -1.53
C HIS A 92 -9.36 15.69 -2.35
N GLU A 93 -10.17 14.82 -1.76
CA GLU A 93 -11.38 14.29 -2.38
C GLU A 93 -12.50 14.22 -1.33
N VAL A 94 -13.73 14.54 -1.72
CA VAL A 94 -14.92 14.33 -0.87
C VAL A 94 -15.76 13.23 -1.48
N LEU A 95 -15.94 12.12 -0.75
CA LEU A 95 -16.70 10.97 -1.19
C LEU A 95 -17.77 10.62 -0.17
N PHE A 96 -19.03 10.65 -0.61
CA PHE A 96 -20.19 10.40 0.26
C PHE A 96 -20.18 11.27 1.54
N GLY A 97 -19.74 12.53 1.42
CA GLY A 97 -19.63 13.47 2.54
C GLY A 97 -18.44 13.23 3.48
N MET A 98 -17.56 12.26 3.18
CA MET A 98 -16.30 12.06 3.90
C MET A 98 -15.15 12.69 3.13
N HIS A 99 -14.34 13.47 3.84
CA HIS A 99 -13.09 14.02 3.35
C HIS A 99 -12.03 12.91 3.30
N ARG A 100 -11.30 12.87 2.20
CA ARG A 100 -10.20 11.95 1.95
C ARG A 100 -8.99 12.74 1.52
N SER A 101 -7.93 12.65 2.32
CA SER A 101 -6.62 13.22 2.00
C SER A 101 -5.66 12.09 1.62
N ARG A 102 -4.97 12.25 0.48
CA ARG A 102 -4.07 11.23 -0.08
C ARG A 102 -2.71 11.79 -0.43
N ASN A 103 -1.69 10.96 -0.23
CA ASN A 103 -0.36 11.20 -0.77
C ASN A 103 0.37 9.86 -0.90
N SER A 104 1.53 9.83 -1.54
CA SER A 104 2.39 8.65 -1.58
C SER A 104 3.79 8.96 -1.08
N VAL A 105 4.48 7.94 -0.60
CA VAL A 105 5.90 8.00 -0.25
C VAL A 105 6.62 6.78 -0.83
N ILE A 106 7.92 6.92 -1.06
CA ILE A 106 8.78 5.81 -1.49
C ILE A 106 9.59 5.32 -0.30
N ALA A 107 9.45 4.04 0.03
CA ALA A 107 10.19 3.40 1.12
C ALA A 107 10.98 2.17 0.64
N PRO A 108 12.10 1.82 1.28
CA PRO A 108 12.84 0.61 0.94
C PRO A 108 12.06 -0.63 1.34
N VAL A 109 12.16 -1.70 0.55
CA VAL A 109 11.54 -3.02 0.86
C VAL A 109 12.00 -3.58 2.21
N ARG A 110 13.19 -3.18 2.66
CA ARG A 110 13.82 -3.65 3.90
C ARG A 110 13.38 -2.90 5.16
N LEU A 111 12.52 -1.88 5.04
CA LEU A 111 12.18 -0.97 6.14
C LEU A 111 11.82 -1.69 7.45
N MET A 112 10.95 -2.71 7.40
CA MET A 112 10.56 -3.48 8.60
C MET A 112 11.71 -4.30 9.18
N ALA A 113 12.62 -4.81 8.34
CA ALA A 113 13.81 -5.54 8.78
C ALA A 113 14.83 -4.59 9.41
N ASP A 114 15.03 -3.40 8.83
CA ASP A 114 15.96 -2.38 9.33
C ASP A 114 15.51 -1.80 10.70
N LEU A 115 14.19 -1.80 10.94
CA LEU A 115 13.55 -1.50 12.22
C LEU A 115 13.50 -2.69 13.20
N ASP A 116 14.24 -3.77 12.89
CA ASP A 116 14.36 -4.98 13.72
C ASP A 116 13.02 -5.69 14.00
N GLY A 117 12.02 -5.58 13.10
CA GLY A 117 10.66 -6.10 13.32
C GLY A 117 10.54 -7.60 13.60
N LYS A 118 11.59 -8.39 13.29
CA LYS A 118 11.63 -9.83 13.60
C LYS A 118 12.00 -10.14 15.06
N LYS A 119 12.48 -9.16 15.84
CA LYS A 119 12.85 -9.37 17.24
C LYS A 119 11.60 -9.52 18.12
N PRO A 120 11.57 -10.45 19.09
CA PRO A 120 10.48 -10.56 20.05
C PRO A 120 10.28 -9.26 20.85
N GLY A 121 9.02 -8.91 21.12
CA GLY A 121 8.67 -7.71 21.90
C GLY A 121 8.89 -6.38 21.17
N GLN A 122 9.15 -6.41 19.86
CA GLN A 122 9.36 -5.19 19.10
C GLN A 122 8.06 -4.41 18.93
N LYS A 123 8.16 -3.10 19.06
CA LYS A 123 7.13 -2.13 18.72
C LYS A 123 7.62 -1.30 17.55
N ILE A 124 6.80 -1.19 16.52
CA ILE A 124 7.05 -0.32 15.37
C ILE A 124 5.84 0.57 15.20
N THR A 125 6.05 1.86 15.11
CA THR A 125 5.03 2.86 14.84
C THR A 125 5.23 3.47 13.45
N MET A 126 4.12 3.91 12.86
CA MET A 126 4.10 4.83 11.74
C MET A 126 3.47 6.14 12.23
N SER A 127 4.11 7.26 11.91
CA SER A 127 3.64 8.61 12.22
C SER A 127 3.41 9.38 10.93
N LEU A 128 2.24 10.02 10.81
CA LEU A 128 1.94 10.98 9.76
C LEU A 128 1.92 12.37 10.39
N GLU A 129 2.86 13.22 9.99
CA GLU A 129 2.83 14.63 10.36
C GLU A 129 1.92 15.37 9.40
N THR A 130 0.92 16.04 9.96
CA THR A 130 -0.05 16.83 9.19
C THR A 130 -0.08 18.29 9.63
N ASP A 131 -0.78 19.14 8.88
CA ASP A 131 -1.10 20.50 9.32
C ASP A 131 -1.98 20.57 10.59
N LYS A 132 -2.62 19.46 10.97
CA LYS A 132 -3.51 19.36 12.14
C LYS A 132 -2.90 18.50 13.26
N GLY A 133 -1.59 18.28 13.21
CA GLY A 133 -0.84 17.51 14.20
C GLY A 133 -0.41 16.14 13.69
N THR A 134 0.22 15.36 14.57
CA THR A 134 0.81 14.07 14.22
C THR A 134 -0.14 12.92 14.58
N ILE A 135 -0.36 12.03 13.63
CA ILE A 135 -1.15 10.80 13.80
C ILE A 135 -0.18 9.62 13.89
N THR A 136 -0.06 9.00 15.05
CA THR A 136 0.85 7.86 15.28
C THR A 136 0.09 6.59 15.58
N ARG A 137 0.35 5.51 14.83
CA ARG A 137 -0.26 4.20 15.04
C ARG A 137 0.76 3.09 14.97
N TYR A 138 0.46 1.96 15.59
CA TYR A 138 1.34 0.82 15.56
C TYR A 138 1.24 0.08 14.21
N VAL A 139 2.39 -0.24 13.66
CA VAL A 139 2.57 -1.18 12.56
C VAL A 139 2.77 -2.59 13.12
N LEU A 140 3.52 -2.69 14.22
CA LEU A 140 3.76 -3.89 15.01
C LEU A 140 3.72 -3.50 16.50
N ASN A 141 3.04 -4.27 17.34
CA ASN A 141 3.02 -4.03 18.79
C ASN A 141 3.04 -5.35 19.55
N ASP A 142 4.16 -5.68 20.18
CA ASP A 142 4.31 -6.89 21.02
C ASP A 142 3.82 -8.17 20.31
N GLY A 143 4.24 -8.36 19.06
CA GLY A 143 3.86 -9.52 18.22
C GLY A 143 2.50 -9.40 17.52
N LYS A 144 1.69 -8.38 17.84
CA LYS A 144 0.48 -8.07 17.07
C LYS A 144 0.88 -7.37 15.77
N GLU A 145 0.69 -8.05 14.65
CA GLU A 145 0.99 -7.52 13.31
C GLU A 145 -0.21 -6.75 12.74
N SER A 146 0.02 -5.56 12.20
CA SER A 146 -0.96 -4.88 11.34
C SER A 146 -1.03 -5.52 9.95
N LEU A 147 -2.09 -5.23 9.18
CA LEU A 147 -2.17 -5.64 7.78
C LEU A 147 -1.04 -5.01 6.96
N LEU A 148 -0.65 -3.77 7.28
CA LEU A 148 0.50 -3.12 6.65
C LEU A 148 1.81 -3.91 6.91
N TYR A 149 2.03 -4.35 8.14
CA TYR A 149 3.21 -5.16 8.47
C TYR A 149 3.23 -6.49 7.71
N GLN A 150 2.07 -7.16 7.61
CA GLN A 150 1.92 -8.39 6.83
C GLN A 150 2.24 -8.17 5.36
N GLN A 151 1.83 -7.03 4.78
CA GLN A 151 2.18 -6.67 3.41
C GLN A 151 3.69 -6.52 3.23
N PHE A 152 4.35 -5.75 4.10
CA PHE A 152 5.82 -5.63 4.08
C PHE A 152 6.51 -7.00 4.16
N LYS A 153 6.01 -7.92 4.99
CA LYS A 153 6.54 -9.30 5.05
C LYS A 153 6.29 -10.10 3.79
N ALA A 154 5.17 -9.88 3.10
CA ALA A 154 4.85 -10.58 1.86
C ALA A 154 5.75 -10.14 0.70
N VAL A 155 6.13 -8.86 0.65
CA VAL A 155 7.07 -8.34 -0.37
C VAL A 155 8.55 -8.52 -0.01
N TYR A 156 8.89 -8.57 1.28
CA TYR A 156 10.27 -8.83 1.74
C TYR A 156 10.54 -10.34 1.87
N LYS A 157 11.18 -10.93 0.85
CA LYS A 157 11.69 -12.32 0.88
C LYS A 157 13.12 -12.40 1.40
#